data_AF-A0A318AB26-F1
#
_entry.id   AF-A0A318AB26-F1
#
_cell.length_a   1.000
_cell.length_b   1.000
_cell.length_c   1.000
_cell.angle_alpha   90.00
_cell.angle_beta   90.00
_cell.angle_gamma   90.00
#
_symmetry.space_group_name_H-M   'P 1'
#
loop_
_entity.id
_entity.type
_entity.pdbx_description
1 polymer ?
#
loop_
_entity_poly.entity_id
_entity_poly.type
_entity_poly.pdbx_seq_one_letter_code
_entity_poly.pdbx_strand_id
1 'polypeptide(L)'
;MANTTPTRQATRRCLRRLGAPRRASAVTALLTALLLVLTALLSVPLAASPAIASLDDSSDAQGSSRRQVDIGVEIPEGLNARVTPDQQGNFTIDNAQFRWGINVESNAGAFFGGCNWLQAGKAGNWGRSEVWSNDRLFKVKEGNVRIEKRLGATQWTTPTWQNKCQDLTGSTPRTVLTNPAETGTQAEVVIDGGQGHYDATTDTLRIKWKGSFTVVFYGGMTYWWATDPVLELTNGKGTLTADLGGYGADMYDLSKWTVLETHKKVPMATINSVSMKTDPQTKQLNGLTTTPRYRGVKVDVAAVGPSNPQNRNEPNWGSFPQQFVDFQVLTGQAGYWYTTGGLRDPAKPPTPITVSFDATRPISSGSATEVPPQLTEPSEATQPPAPQAPLQTVRNPAGSARVPSAGWASPTGPSTTASYEPLDLSSLLAAMGHPAAPEATGLADANAAAQAAEEAKTSYGQPVAAQDIDWLGGNLIPDDIAQFMQDHREAFLWALAGLLVIGAGTGLAFWRGWLVLPWKN
;
A
#
# COMPACT_ATOMS: atom_id res chain seq x y z
N MET A 1 15.50 71.36 -25.14
CA MET A 1 16.34 72.52 -24.76
C MET A 1 16.37 72.61 -23.23
N ALA A 2 17.59 72.62 -22.67
CA ALA A 2 18.00 73.10 -21.33
C ALA A 2 17.26 72.54 -20.08
N ASN A 3 17.95 71.71 -19.26
CA ASN A 3 18.67 72.09 -18.01
C ASN A 3 17.69 72.41 -16.86
N THR A 4 17.81 71.95 -15.60
CA THR A 4 18.98 71.63 -14.77
C THR A 4 18.47 71.06 -13.43
N THR A 5 19.14 70.07 -12.86
CA THR A 5 19.16 69.76 -11.40
C THR A 5 19.99 70.84 -10.68
N PRO A 6 19.91 71.07 -9.33
CA PRO A 6 20.59 70.16 -8.38
C PRO A 6 20.14 70.16 -6.87
N THR A 7 20.62 69.12 -6.15
CA THR A 7 21.21 69.09 -4.77
C THR A 7 20.42 69.09 -3.43
N ARG A 8 20.73 68.01 -2.68
CA ARG A 8 21.22 67.86 -1.27
C ARG A 8 20.30 67.98 -0.03
N GLN A 9 20.15 66.82 0.63
CA GLN A 9 20.43 66.49 2.04
C GLN A 9 20.37 67.59 3.12
N ALA A 10 19.58 67.36 4.18
CA ALA A 10 20.00 67.45 5.60
C ALA A 10 18.84 67.20 6.62
N THR A 11 18.99 66.13 7.40
CA THR A 11 18.79 66.00 8.87
C THR A 11 17.57 66.54 9.66
N ARG A 12 17.10 65.65 10.55
CA ARG A 12 16.68 65.79 11.97
C ARG A 12 15.18 65.78 12.31
N ARG A 13 14.91 64.88 13.27
CA ARG A 13 13.69 64.62 14.05
C ARG A 13 13.23 65.85 14.85
N CYS A 14 11.92 66.09 14.93
CA CYS A 14 11.19 66.28 16.20
C CYS A 14 9.65 66.41 16.03
N LEU A 15 8.94 65.53 16.72
CA LEU A 15 7.58 65.60 17.31
C LEU A 15 6.75 66.91 17.18
N ARG A 16 5.52 66.84 16.62
CA ARG A 16 4.20 66.83 17.33
C ARG A 16 3.00 67.19 16.42
N ARG A 17 1.94 66.36 16.51
CA ARG A 17 0.49 66.68 16.56
C ARG A 17 -0.23 67.35 15.36
N LEU A 18 -1.13 66.59 14.71
CA LEU A 18 -2.62 66.67 14.76
C LEU A 18 -3.26 66.08 13.49
N GLY A 19 -4.26 65.21 13.65
CA GLY A 19 -5.12 64.77 12.55
C GLY A 19 -5.80 63.43 12.79
N ALA A 20 -6.90 63.42 13.56
CA ALA A 20 -7.87 62.32 13.58
C ALA A 20 -8.78 62.41 12.33
N PRO A 21 -9.35 61.29 11.87
CA PRO A 21 -10.76 60.98 12.14
C PRO A 21 -10.94 59.51 12.58
N ARG A 22 -11.59 59.20 13.71
CA ARG A 22 -13.04 59.05 13.97
C ARG A 22 -13.78 57.99 13.09
N ARG A 23 -14.18 56.91 13.79
CA ARG A 23 -15.30 55.94 13.57
C ARG A 23 -15.03 54.81 12.57
N ALA A 24 -15.34 53.53 12.83
CA ALA A 24 -16.16 52.84 13.84
C ALA A 24 -15.59 51.40 14.02
N SER A 25 -15.50 50.72 15.17
CA SER A 25 -16.42 50.55 16.33
C SER A 25 -17.79 50.03 15.93
N ALA A 26 -17.84 48.80 15.39
CA ALA A 26 -19.07 48.01 15.26
C ALA A 26 -18.84 46.48 15.41
N VAL A 27 -17.63 45.97 15.18
CA VAL A 27 -17.39 44.51 15.15
C VAL A 27 -17.06 43.92 16.53
N THR A 28 -16.48 44.71 17.44
CA THR A 28 -16.01 44.21 18.74
C THR A 28 -17.09 44.11 19.82
N ALA A 29 -18.25 44.75 19.62
CA ALA A 29 -19.37 44.70 20.57
C ALA A 29 -20.32 43.51 20.32
N LEU A 30 -20.34 42.92 19.11
CA LEU A 30 -21.14 41.74 18.81
C LEU A 30 -20.52 40.44 19.35
N LEU A 31 -19.18 40.37 19.43
CA LEU A 31 -18.46 39.19 19.93
C LEU A 31 -18.52 39.02 21.45
N THR A 32 -18.76 40.10 22.21
CA THR A 32 -18.90 40.05 23.67
C THR A 32 -20.32 39.73 24.13
N ALA A 33 -21.35 40.05 23.34
CA ALA A 33 -22.74 39.70 23.64
C ALA A 33 -23.07 38.22 23.36
N LEU A 34 -22.44 37.61 22.34
CA LEU A 34 -22.70 36.20 22.00
C LEU A 34 -22.05 35.21 22.99
N LEU A 35 -20.96 35.63 23.65
CA LEU A 35 -20.24 34.81 24.64
C LEU A 35 -20.93 34.77 26.02
N LEU A 36 -21.83 35.72 26.30
CA LEU A 36 -22.60 35.80 27.56
C LEU A 36 -23.95 35.07 27.50
N VAL A 37 -24.44 34.73 26.30
CA VAL A 37 -25.67 33.93 26.13
C VAL A 37 -25.36 32.42 26.11
N LEU A 38 -24.14 32.02 25.75
CA LEU A 38 -23.75 30.60 25.72
C LEU A 38 -23.37 30.03 27.10
N THR A 39 -23.07 30.88 28.08
CA THR A 39 -22.72 30.47 29.45
C THR A 39 -23.93 30.34 30.39
N ALA A 40 -25.14 30.68 29.94
CA ALA A 40 -26.38 30.59 30.72
C ALA A 40 -27.23 29.31 30.46
N LEU A 41 -26.74 28.37 29.62
CA LEU A 41 -27.48 27.14 29.25
C LEU A 41 -26.90 25.84 29.85
N LEU A 42 -25.93 25.93 30.76
CA LEU A 42 -25.31 24.78 31.44
C LEU A 42 -25.39 24.96 32.97
N SER A 43 -26.60 25.00 33.52
CA SER A 43 -26.85 24.99 34.96
C SER A 43 -28.24 24.43 35.27
N VAL A 44 -28.38 23.11 35.26
CA VAL A 44 -29.49 22.43 35.98
C VAL A 44 -28.85 21.38 36.91
N PRO A 45 -29.18 21.37 38.22
CA PRO A 45 -28.45 20.59 39.20
C PRO A 45 -28.84 19.11 39.23
N LEU A 46 -27.84 18.27 39.54
CA LEU A 46 -27.98 16.90 40.05
C LEU A 46 -28.92 16.89 41.26
N ALA A 47 -29.93 16.03 41.25
CA ALA A 47 -30.67 15.63 42.44
C ALA A 47 -30.90 14.12 42.46
N ALA A 48 -30.21 13.49 43.43
CA ALA A 48 -30.57 12.32 44.23
C ALA A 48 -31.24 11.10 43.56
N SER A 49 -30.49 9.99 43.56
CA SER A 49 -31.01 8.63 43.59
C SER A 49 -31.92 8.40 44.80
N PRO A 50 -33.02 7.64 44.67
CA PRO A 50 -33.56 6.90 45.79
C PRO A 50 -33.11 5.44 45.74
N ALA A 51 -32.73 4.94 46.91
CA ALA A 51 -32.47 3.55 47.19
C ALA A 51 -33.72 2.69 46.94
N ILE A 52 -33.55 1.52 46.34
CA ILE A 52 -34.57 0.47 46.34
C ILE A 52 -34.33 -0.37 47.60
N ALA A 53 -35.20 -0.18 48.59
CA ALA A 53 -35.37 -1.11 49.70
C ALA A 53 -36.35 -2.20 49.27
N SER A 54 -36.04 -3.44 49.64
CA SER A 54 -36.93 -4.60 49.64
C SER A 54 -38.11 -4.41 50.59
N LEU A 55 -39.30 -4.89 50.21
CA LEU A 55 -40.10 -5.89 50.96
C LEU A 55 -41.53 -6.01 50.39
N ASP A 56 -41.91 -7.27 50.17
CA ASP A 56 -43.19 -7.96 50.42
C ASP A 56 -44.56 -7.26 50.45
N ASP A 57 -45.48 -7.95 49.76
CA ASP A 57 -46.82 -8.40 50.17
C ASP A 57 -48.11 -7.57 49.93
N SER A 58 -49.07 -8.31 49.34
CA SER A 58 -50.54 -8.31 49.38
C SER A 58 -51.45 -7.07 49.18
N SER A 59 -52.38 -7.27 48.22
CA SER A 59 -53.84 -7.01 48.26
C SER A 59 -54.46 -5.66 47.81
N ASP A 60 -55.44 -5.84 46.91
CA ASP A 60 -56.75 -5.17 46.75
C ASP A 60 -56.93 -3.72 46.23
N ALA A 61 -57.55 -3.69 45.03
CA ALA A 61 -58.80 -3.01 44.69
C ALA A 61 -58.89 -1.47 44.46
N GLN A 62 -59.33 -1.17 43.23
CA GLN A 62 -60.26 -0.10 42.80
C GLN A 62 -59.81 1.37 42.76
N GLY A 63 -59.61 1.83 41.52
CA GLY A 63 -60.42 2.92 40.95
C GLY A 63 -60.06 4.36 41.30
N SER A 64 -59.16 4.97 40.53
CA SER A 64 -59.23 6.42 40.26
C SER A 64 -58.51 6.78 38.96
N SER A 65 -59.25 7.45 38.08
CA SER A 65 -58.85 7.89 36.75
C SER A 65 -57.68 8.88 36.78
N ARG A 66 -56.48 8.42 36.41
CA ARG A 66 -55.50 9.27 35.73
C ARG A 66 -55.41 8.80 34.29
N ARG A 67 -55.63 9.72 33.34
CA ARG A 67 -55.26 9.50 31.94
C ARG A 67 -53.76 9.25 31.91
N GLN A 68 -53.39 7.97 31.88
CA GLN A 68 -52.07 7.53 31.51
C GLN A 68 -51.92 7.89 30.03
N VAL A 69 -51.12 8.91 29.75
CA VAL A 69 -50.67 9.17 28.38
C VAL A 69 -49.62 8.10 28.12
N ASP A 70 -50.04 6.99 27.53
CA ASP A 70 -49.12 6.02 26.96
C ASP A 70 -48.42 6.70 25.78
N ILE A 71 -47.22 7.24 26.04
CA ILE A 71 -46.33 7.65 24.97
C ILE A 71 -45.78 6.36 24.38
N GLY A 72 -46.48 5.84 23.37
CA GLY A 72 -45.96 4.81 22.48
C GLY A 72 -44.78 5.39 21.72
N VAL A 73 -43.57 5.16 22.24
CA VAL A 73 -42.35 5.35 21.44
C VAL A 73 -42.28 4.14 20.51
N GLU A 74 -42.85 4.28 19.32
CA GLU A 74 -42.52 3.40 18.20
C GLU A 74 -41.06 3.67 17.85
N ILE A 75 -40.17 2.79 18.34
CA ILE A 75 -38.81 2.74 17.83
C ILE A 75 -38.93 2.13 16.42
N PRO A 76 -38.53 2.84 15.35
CA PRO A 76 -38.60 2.27 14.00
C PRO A 76 -37.85 0.94 13.98
N GLU A 77 -38.51 -0.12 13.50
CA GLU A 77 -37.83 -1.35 13.14
C GLU A 77 -36.74 -1.00 12.12
N GLY A 78 -35.47 -1.04 12.57
CA GLY A 78 -34.33 -0.62 11.76
C GLY A 78 -33.20 0.05 12.53
N LEU A 79 -33.45 0.64 13.71
CA LEU A 79 -32.39 1.23 14.54
C LEU A 79 -31.78 0.29 15.59
N ASN A 80 -32.33 -0.91 15.74
CA ASN A 80 -31.92 -1.91 16.73
C ASN A 80 -31.63 -3.28 16.10
N ALA A 81 -31.13 -3.35 14.86
CA ALA A 81 -30.72 -4.63 14.26
C ALA A 81 -29.46 -5.19 14.97
N ARG A 82 -29.62 -5.56 16.24
CA ARG A 82 -28.72 -6.42 16.99
C ARG A 82 -28.86 -7.79 16.35
N VAL A 83 -27.73 -8.33 15.92
CA VAL A 83 -27.61 -9.76 15.65
C VAL A 83 -28.11 -10.49 16.90
N THR A 84 -29.32 -11.03 16.82
CA THR A 84 -29.97 -11.71 17.95
C THR A 84 -30.03 -13.19 17.61
N PRO A 85 -29.17 -14.01 18.24
CA PRO A 85 -29.21 -15.44 18.04
C PRO A 85 -30.55 -16.03 18.49
N ASP A 86 -31.04 -17.03 17.75
CA ASP A 86 -32.15 -17.88 18.18
C ASP A 86 -31.72 -18.84 19.31
N GLN A 87 -32.62 -19.72 19.75
CA GLN A 87 -32.34 -20.70 20.82
C GLN A 87 -31.24 -21.69 20.44
N GLN A 88 -30.99 -21.88 19.15
CA GLN A 88 -29.96 -22.76 18.61
C GLN A 88 -28.65 -22.00 18.35
N GLY A 89 -28.63 -20.67 18.51
CA GLY A 89 -27.48 -19.82 18.27
C GLY A 89 -27.37 -19.31 16.82
N ASN A 90 -28.35 -19.59 15.96
CA ASN A 90 -28.36 -19.11 14.57
C ASN A 90 -28.80 -17.65 14.52
N PHE A 91 -28.33 -16.91 13.52
CA PHE A 91 -28.78 -15.53 13.32
C PHE A 91 -28.68 -15.07 11.88
N THR A 92 -29.54 -14.12 11.52
CA THR A 92 -29.44 -13.38 10.25
C THR A 92 -28.53 -12.16 10.41
N ILE A 93 -27.95 -11.74 9.29
CA ILE A 93 -27.11 -10.58 9.19
C ILE A 93 -27.66 -9.74 8.04
N ASP A 94 -28.13 -8.53 8.31
CA ASP A 94 -28.82 -7.72 7.31
C ASP A 94 -28.01 -6.49 6.86
N ASN A 95 -26.94 -6.16 7.58
CA ASN A 95 -26.14 -4.97 7.34
C ASN A 95 -24.65 -5.18 7.65
N ALA A 96 -24.05 -6.26 7.18
CA ALA A 96 -22.62 -6.51 7.39
C ALA A 96 -21.74 -5.46 6.68
N GLN A 97 -20.66 -5.03 7.33
CA GLN A 97 -19.58 -4.28 6.70
C GLN A 97 -18.41 -5.20 6.39
N PHE A 98 -17.93 -5.17 5.14
CA PHE A 98 -16.68 -5.78 4.69
C PHE A 98 -15.58 -4.72 4.56
N ARG A 99 -14.37 -5.01 5.05
CA ARG A 99 -13.17 -4.18 4.93
C ARG A 99 -11.97 -4.98 4.48
N TRP A 100 -11.24 -4.48 3.49
CA TRP A 100 -10.00 -5.10 3.05
C TRP A 100 -9.09 -4.13 2.28
N GLY A 101 -7.80 -4.11 2.62
CA GLY A 101 -6.76 -3.39 1.87
C GLY A 101 -6.13 -4.21 0.74
N ILE A 102 -6.53 -5.47 0.57
CA ILE A 102 -5.97 -6.45 -0.38
C ILE A 102 -4.56 -6.87 0.00
N ASN A 103 -3.55 -6.04 -0.30
CA ASN A 103 -2.16 -6.18 0.11
C ASN A 103 -1.48 -4.81 0.10
N VAL A 104 -0.25 -4.74 0.60
CA VAL A 104 0.53 -3.49 0.58
C VAL A 104 0.89 -3.10 -0.85
N GLU A 105 1.17 -4.07 -1.73
CA GLU A 105 1.52 -3.81 -3.12
C GLU A 105 0.44 -3.00 -3.87
N SER A 106 -0.85 -3.26 -3.61
CA SER A 106 -1.99 -2.52 -4.18
C SER A 106 -2.13 -1.08 -3.67
N ASN A 107 -1.32 -0.69 -2.69
CA ASN A 107 -1.36 0.59 -1.98
C ASN A 107 0.00 1.29 -1.93
N ALA A 108 1.00 0.80 -2.68
CA ALA A 108 2.38 1.27 -2.60
C ALA A 108 2.78 2.12 -3.81
N GLY A 109 3.98 2.71 -3.74
CA GLY A 109 4.60 3.35 -4.89
C GLY A 109 4.89 2.31 -5.97
N ALA A 110 4.62 2.66 -7.23
CA ALA A 110 4.91 1.81 -8.38
C ALA A 110 6.24 2.22 -9.01
N PHE A 111 6.95 1.27 -9.62
CA PHE A 111 8.20 1.57 -10.35
C PHE A 111 7.98 2.56 -11.51
N PHE A 112 6.74 2.68 -11.98
CA PHE A 112 6.32 3.69 -12.95
C PHE A 112 4.86 4.10 -12.70
N GLY A 113 4.47 5.31 -13.12
CA GLY A 113 3.09 5.80 -12.96
C GLY A 113 2.72 6.28 -11.55
N GLY A 114 3.70 6.43 -10.66
CA GLY A 114 3.51 7.00 -9.32
C GLY A 114 3.16 5.94 -8.28
N CYS A 115 1.90 5.50 -8.23
CA CYS A 115 1.46 4.52 -7.23
C CYS A 115 0.38 3.57 -7.76
N ASN A 116 0.15 2.50 -6.99
CA ASN A 116 -1.02 1.63 -7.09
C ASN A 116 -2.09 2.13 -6.09
N TRP A 117 -3.38 1.99 -6.43
CA TRP A 117 -4.46 2.38 -5.51
C TRP A 117 -5.74 1.58 -5.70
N LEU A 118 -6.60 1.70 -4.69
CA LEU A 118 -7.95 1.15 -4.66
C LEU A 118 -8.97 2.24 -4.98
N GLN A 119 -10.01 1.90 -5.73
CA GLN A 119 -11.13 2.80 -5.99
C GLN A 119 -12.47 2.07 -5.98
N ALA A 120 -13.55 2.81 -5.72
CA ALA A 120 -14.90 2.27 -5.74
C ALA A 120 -15.42 2.11 -7.17
N GLY A 121 -16.29 1.12 -7.38
CA GLY A 121 -16.91 0.83 -8.66
C GLY A 121 -16.01 0.07 -9.63
N LYS A 122 -16.59 -0.22 -10.79
CA LYS A 122 -15.84 -0.72 -11.96
C LYS A 122 -15.28 0.49 -12.71
N ALA A 123 -13.96 0.56 -12.84
CA ALA A 123 -13.35 1.56 -13.69
C ALA A 123 -13.87 1.46 -15.12
N GLY A 124 -14.20 2.61 -15.72
CA GLY A 124 -14.51 2.68 -17.14
C GLY A 124 -13.31 2.34 -18.02
N ASN A 125 -13.48 2.44 -19.33
CA ASN A 125 -12.39 2.24 -20.28
C ASN A 125 -11.56 3.53 -20.39
N TRP A 126 -10.29 3.48 -20.00
CA TRP A 126 -9.38 4.60 -20.22
C TRP A 126 -9.00 4.75 -21.71
N GLY A 127 -9.04 3.65 -22.45
CA GLY A 127 -8.84 3.57 -23.90
C GLY A 127 -7.52 2.93 -24.31
N ARG A 128 -6.54 2.87 -23.39
CA ARG A 128 -5.21 2.25 -23.59
C ARG A 128 -4.51 2.02 -22.25
N SER A 129 -3.45 1.24 -22.27
CA SER A 129 -2.50 1.09 -21.16
C SER A 129 -1.67 2.37 -21.01
N GLU A 130 -2.11 3.28 -20.13
CA GLU A 130 -1.36 4.50 -19.82
C GLU A 130 -1.61 5.01 -18.40
N VAL A 131 -0.70 5.86 -17.92
CA VAL A 131 -0.89 6.58 -16.66
C VAL A 131 -2.06 7.55 -16.80
N TRP A 132 -3.01 7.48 -15.88
CA TRP A 132 -4.18 8.35 -15.87
C TRP A 132 -3.76 9.79 -15.56
N SER A 133 -4.00 10.68 -16.50
CA SER A 133 -3.62 12.10 -16.41
C SER A 133 -4.60 12.95 -15.61
N ASN A 134 -5.79 12.43 -15.32
CA ASN A 134 -6.84 13.10 -14.56
C ASN A 134 -7.75 12.09 -13.85
N ASP A 135 -8.71 12.61 -13.10
CA ASP A 135 -9.61 11.86 -12.22
C ASP A 135 -10.91 11.40 -12.90
N ARG A 136 -11.05 11.46 -14.24
CA ARG A 136 -12.33 11.15 -14.93
C ARG A 136 -12.89 9.76 -14.63
N LEU A 137 -12.03 8.78 -14.31
CA LEU A 137 -12.42 7.43 -13.90
C LEU A 137 -12.30 7.20 -12.39
N PHE A 138 -11.74 8.16 -11.65
CA PHE A 138 -11.45 8.03 -10.25
C PHE A 138 -12.73 8.16 -9.40
N LYS A 139 -13.03 7.15 -8.59
CA LYS A 139 -14.19 7.16 -7.70
C LYS A 139 -13.83 6.65 -6.32
N VAL A 140 -14.26 7.39 -5.30
CA VAL A 140 -14.08 6.98 -3.89
C VAL A 140 -15.36 6.44 -3.26
N LYS A 141 -16.49 6.54 -3.96
CA LYS A 141 -17.77 5.94 -3.58
C LYS A 141 -18.57 5.54 -4.82
N GLU A 142 -19.17 4.35 -4.78
CA GLU A 142 -20.14 3.87 -5.77
C GLU A 142 -21.06 2.84 -5.11
N GLY A 143 -22.37 3.12 -5.08
CA GLY A 143 -23.34 2.30 -4.36
C GLY A 143 -22.96 2.14 -2.88
N ASN A 144 -22.88 0.88 -2.43
CA ASN A 144 -22.50 0.51 -1.06
C ASN A 144 -20.98 0.49 -0.83
N VAL A 145 -20.18 0.74 -1.88
CA VAL A 145 -18.73 0.69 -1.80
C VAL A 145 -18.17 2.10 -1.60
N ARG A 146 -17.21 2.21 -0.70
CA ARG A 146 -16.37 3.39 -0.55
C ARG A 146 -14.92 2.99 -0.29
N ILE A 147 -14.00 3.90 -0.56
CA ILE A 147 -12.61 3.76 -0.16
C ILE A 147 -12.35 4.67 1.03
N GLU A 148 -11.67 4.12 2.03
CA GLU A 148 -11.20 4.88 3.18
C GLU A 148 -9.70 4.70 3.35
N LYS A 149 -9.03 5.74 3.83
CA LYS A 149 -7.61 5.73 4.20
C LYS A 149 -7.50 6.01 5.68
N ARG A 150 -6.59 5.31 6.33
CA ARG A 150 -6.33 5.51 7.74
C ARG A 150 -5.72 6.89 8.00
N LEU A 151 -6.28 7.62 8.96
CA LEU A 151 -5.83 8.91 9.46
C LEU A 151 -5.49 8.73 10.94
N GLY A 152 -4.21 8.59 11.27
CA GLY A 152 -3.78 8.20 12.62
C GLY A 152 -4.24 6.80 13.06
N ALA A 153 -4.32 6.55 14.37
CA ALA A 153 -4.59 5.20 14.88
C ALA A 153 -6.06 4.74 14.73
N THR A 154 -7.02 5.65 14.84
CA THR A 154 -8.45 5.30 14.96
C THR A 154 -9.36 6.04 13.98
N GLN A 155 -8.83 6.99 13.22
CA GLN A 155 -9.65 7.79 12.31
C GLN A 155 -9.46 7.30 10.87
N TRP A 156 -10.46 7.59 10.06
CA TRP A 156 -10.50 7.28 8.64
C TRP A 156 -10.89 8.52 7.88
N THR A 157 -10.38 8.63 6.66
CA THR A 157 -10.70 9.73 5.75
C THR A 157 -10.89 9.20 4.33
N THR A 158 -11.67 9.93 3.53
CA THR A 158 -11.86 9.57 2.12
C THR A 158 -10.66 10.04 1.30
N PRO A 159 -10.07 9.19 0.43
CA PRO A 159 -9.03 9.64 -0.47
C PRO A 159 -9.52 10.74 -1.42
N THR A 160 -8.58 11.48 -1.98
CA THR A 160 -8.76 12.37 -3.12
C THR A 160 -7.82 11.96 -4.24
N TRP A 161 -8.06 12.46 -5.45
CA TRP A 161 -7.14 12.24 -6.56
C TRP A 161 -5.71 12.70 -6.25
N GLN A 162 -5.58 13.79 -5.50
CA GLN A 162 -4.32 14.43 -5.13
C GLN A 162 -3.57 13.63 -4.05
N ASN A 163 -4.30 13.08 -3.08
CA ASN A 163 -3.68 12.36 -1.95
C ASN A 163 -3.67 10.84 -2.10
N LYS A 164 -4.16 10.28 -3.23
CA LYS A 164 -4.28 8.82 -3.41
C LYS A 164 -2.96 8.08 -3.15
N CYS A 165 -1.82 8.67 -3.53
CA CYS A 165 -0.48 8.12 -3.32
C CYS A 165 0.17 8.52 -1.97
N GLN A 166 -0.58 9.03 -1.00
CA GLN A 166 -0.02 9.47 0.29
C GLN A 166 -0.48 8.58 1.46
N ASP A 167 0.44 8.10 2.29
CA ASP A 167 0.12 7.60 3.62
C ASP A 167 -0.21 8.79 4.54
N LEU A 168 -1.37 8.73 5.22
CA LEU A 168 -1.91 9.78 6.08
C LEU A 168 -1.87 9.42 7.56
N THR A 169 -1.23 8.30 7.93
CA THR A 169 -1.22 7.82 9.33
C THR A 169 -0.32 8.65 10.26
N GLY A 170 0.68 9.34 9.71
CA GLY A 170 1.58 10.22 10.45
C GLY A 170 1.06 11.65 10.63
N SER A 171 1.80 12.46 11.39
CA SER A 171 1.53 13.91 11.55
C SER A 171 1.67 14.69 10.24
N THR A 172 2.45 14.16 9.29
CA THR A 172 2.64 14.71 7.94
C THR A 172 2.37 13.63 6.89
N PRO A 173 1.54 13.90 5.87
CA PRO A 173 1.36 13.00 4.74
C PRO A 173 2.69 12.63 4.09
N ARG A 174 2.89 11.35 3.79
CA ARG A 174 4.09 10.83 3.13
C ARG A 174 3.72 10.18 1.81
N THR A 175 4.40 10.51 0.72
CA THR A 175 4.23 9.79 -0.54
C THR A 175 4.76 8.36 -0.42
N VAL A 176 3.98 7.37 -0.86
CA VAL A 176 4.41 5.97 -0.87
C VAL A 176 5.48 5.72 -1.91
N LEU A 177 6.40 4.80 -1.61
CA LEU A 177 7.59 4.49 -2.39
C LEU A 177 7.63 3.02 -2.80
N THR A 178 8.58 2.67 -3.66
CA THR A 178 8.82 1.30 -4.12
C THR A 178 10.04 0.70 -3.43
N ASN A 179 9.98 0.49 -2.11
CA ASN A 179 11.05 -0.12 -1.33
C ASN A 179 10.54 -1.30 -0.47
N PRO A 180 11.36 -2.27 -0.05
CA PRO A 180 10.87 -3.46 0.66
C PRO A 180 10.11 -3.20 1.96
N ALA A 181 10.38 -2.07 2.63
CA ALA A 181 9.82 -1.71 3.93
C ALA A 181 8.58 -0.81 3.83
N GLU A 182 8.06 -0.54 2.63
CA GLU A 182 6.87 0.29 2.46
C GLU A 182 5.66 -0.33 3.16
N THR A 183 4.85 0.52 3.79
CA THR A 183 3.62 0.13 4.49
C THR A 183 2.37 0.43 3.65
N GLY A 184 2.50 1.24 2.61
CA GLY A 184 1.42 1.62 1.70
C GLY A 184 0.52 2.69 2.27
N THR A 185 -0.47 3.12 1.48
CA THR A 185 -1.37 4.23 1.82
C THR A 185 -2.41 3.91 2.90
N GLN A 186 -2.43 2.68 3.40
CA GLN A 186 -3.44 2.17 4.34
C GLN A 186 -4.88 2.37 3.82
N ALA A 187 -5.08 2.28 2.50
CA ALA A 187 -6.41 2.37 1.93
C ALA A 187 -7.11 1.01 2.02
N GLU A 188 -8.39 1.05 2.33
CA GLU A 188 -9.25 -0.12 2.40
C GLU A 188 -10.49 0.11 1.54
N VAL A 189 -10.90 -0.94 0.84
CA VAL A 189 -12.26 -1.03 0.33
C VAL A 189 -13.18 -1.29 1.50
N VAL A 190 -14.27 -0.53 1.59
CA VAL A 190 -15.34 -0.75 2.55
C VAL A 190 -16.66 -0.95 1.82
N ILE A 191 -17.36 -2.05 2.13
CA ILE A 191 -18.65 -2.39 1.53
C ILE A 191 -19.67 -2.66 2.64
N ASP A 192 -20.71 -1.83 2.72
CA ASP A 192 -21.78 -1.99 3.70
C ASP A 192 -22.98 -2.76 3.11
N GLY A 193 -24.00 -3.03 3.93
CA GLY A 193 -25.25 -3.65 3.49
C GLY A 193 -25.12 -5.12 3.11
N GLY A 194 -24.11 -5.82 3.65
CA GLY A 194 -23.95 -7.25 3.43
C GLY A 194 -25.05 -8.06 4.10
N GLN A 195 -25.57 -9.05 3.39
CA GLN A 195 -26.66 -9.91 3.87
C GLN A 195 -26.20 -11.35 3.99
N GLY A 196 -26.56 -12.01 5.07
CA GLY A 196 -26.06 -13.33 5.38
C GLY A 196 -26.77 -14.05 6.52
N HIS A 197 -26.26 -15.23 6.80
CA HIS A 197 -26.75 -16.09 7.88
C HIS A 197 -25.60 -16.86 8.50
N TYR A 198 -25.69 -17.06 9.81
CA TYR A 198 -24.86 -18.00 10.56
C TYR A 198 -25.73 -19.13 11.11
N ASP A 199 -25.32 -20.36 10.83
CA ASP A 199 -25.90 -21.59 11.37
C ASP A 199 -24.94 -22.19 12.39
N ALA A 200 -25.35 -22.19 13.65
CA ALA A 200 -24.55 -22.66 14.78
C ALA A 200 -24.49 -24.20 14.87
N THR A 201 -25.44 -24.91 14.27
CA THR A 201 -25.47 -26.38 14.27
C THR A 201 -24.39 -26.94 13.34
N THR A 202 -24.18 -26.26 12.22
CA THR A 202 -23.18 -26.64 11.20
C THR A 202 -21.89 -25.81 11.26
N ASP A 203 -21.85 -24.80 12.13
CA ASP A 203 -20.81 -23.76 12.20
C ASP A 203 -20.49 -23.19 10.81
N THR A 204 -21.55 -22.78 10.10
CA THR A 204 -21.43 -22.19 8.76
C THR A 204 -21.83 -20.73 8.76
N LEU A 205 -21.01 -19.90 8.12
CA LEU A 205 -21.29 -18.48 7.91
C LEU A 205 -21.29 -18.19 6.42
N ARG A 206 -22.31 -17.48 5.95
CA ARG A 206 -22.37 -17.03 4.57
C ARG A 206 -22.87 -15.61 4.48
N ILE A 207 -22.06 -14.71 3.93
CA ILE A 207 -22.41 -13.29 3.73
C ILE A 207 -22.14 -12.88 2.28
N LYS A 208 -23.08 -12.15 1.68
CA LYS A 208 -22.99 -11.56 0.34
C LYS A 208 -23.01 -10.05 0.45
N TRP A 209 -22.14 -9.37 -0.30
CA TRP A 209 -22.22 -7.93 -0.49
C TRP A 209 -22.57 -7.60 -1.94
N LYS A 210 -23.12 -6.40 -2.14
CA LYS A 210 -23.41 -5.84 -3.46
C LYS A 210 -22.52 -4.63 -3.72
N GLY A 211 -21.86 -4.64 -4.88
CA GLY A 211 -20.99 -3.55 -5.30
C GLY A 211 -19.68 -4.03 -5.90
N SER A 212 -18.91 -3.08 -6.43
CA SER A 212 -17.64 -3.34 -7.08
C SER A 212 -16.55 -2.41 -6.56
N PHE A 213 -15.30 -2.86 -6.64
CA PHE A 213 -14.11 -2.02 -6.47
C PHE A 213 -13.09 -2.37 -7.54
N THR A 214 -12.25 -1.40 -7.91
CA THR A 214 -11.15 -1.58 -8.85
C THR A 214 -9.82 -1.47 -8.14
N VAL A 215 -8.88 -2.34 -8.51
CA VAL A 215 -7.47 -2.27 -8.15
C VAL A 215 -6.70 -1.74 -9.35
N VAL A 216 -6.02 -0.62 -9.16
CA VAL A 216 -5.31 0.09 -10.22
C VAL A 216 -3.81 0.01 -9.97
N PHE A 217 -3.08 -0.47 -10.98
CA PHE A 217 -1.65 -0.66 -10.93
C PHE A 217 -0.94 0.28 -11.92
N TYR A 218 0.28 0.69 -11.57
CA TYR A 218 1.15 1.53 -12.39
C TYR A 218 0.48 2.81 -12.88
N GLY A 219 -0.13 3.59 -11.99
CA GLY A 219 -0.70 4.86 -12.43
C GLY A 219 -1.97 4.74 -13.27
N GLY A 220 -2.51 3.53 -13.52
CA GLY A 220 -3.62 3.33 -14.46
C GLY A 220 -3.31 2.47 -15.67
N MET A 221 -2.05 2.06 -15.84
CA MET A 221 -1.62 1.27 -17.01
C MET A 221 -2.22 -0.14 -17.04
N THR A 222 -2.58 -0.69 -15.89
CA THR A 222 -3.35 -1.94 -15.83
C THR A 222 -4.27 -1.92 -14.63
N TYR A 223 -5.50 -2.41 -14.81
CA TYR A 223 -6.49 -2.44 -13.74
C TYR A 223 -7.57 -3.49 -13.96
N TRP A 224 -8.08 -4.00 -12.84
CA TRP A 224 -9.14 -4.99 -12.77
C TRP A 224 -10.08 -4.66 -11.61
N TRP A 225 -11.29 -5.23 -11.64
CA TRP A 225 -12.30 -5.04 -10.62
C TRP A 225 -12.80 -6.37 -10.08
N ALA A 226 -13.19 -6.35 -8.81
CA ALA A 226 -14.01 -7.38 -8.17
C ALA A 226 -15.45 -6.88 -8.01
N THR A 227 -16.41 -7.79 -8.11
CA THR A 227 -17.84 -7.49 -7.98
C THR A 227 -18.54 -8.53 -7.13
N ASP A 228 -19.45 -8.05 -6.28
CA ASP A 228 -20.35 -8.85 -5.45
C ASP A 228 -19.62 -9.92 -4.63
N PRO A 229 -18.71 -9.52 -3.71
CA PRO A 229 -17.95 -10.48 -2.95
C PRO A 229 -18.86 -11.33 -2.05
N VAL A 230 -18.46 -12.59 -1.85
CA VAL A 230 -19.16 -13.57 -1.04
C VAL A 230 -18.16 -14.25 -0.12
N LEU A 231 -18.39 -14.16 1.18
CA LEU A 231 -17.67 -14.90 2.20
C LEU A 231 -18.47 -16.15 2.59
N GLU A 232 -17.84 -17.31 2.48
CA GLU A 232 -18.39 -18.60 2.92
C GLU A 232 -17.37 -19.24 3.87
N LEU A 233 -17.82 -19.60 5.06
CA LEU A 233 -17.04 -20.31 6.08
C LEU A 233 -17.78 -21.54 6.59
N THR A 234 -17.03 -22.55 6.99
CA THR A 234 -17.47 -23.76 7.68
C THR A 234 -16.37 -24.13 8.68
N ASN A 235 -16.73 -24.25 9.96
CA ASN A 235 -15.77 -24.53 11.03
C ASN A 235 -14.57 -23.57 11.04
N GLY A 236 -14.83 -22.27 10.88
CA GLY A 236 -13.81 -21.22 10.81
C GLY A 236 -12.89 -21.27 9.58
N LYS A 237 -13.22 -22.05 8.54
CA LYS A 237 -12.43 -22.18 7.30
C LYS A 237 -13.28 -21.88 6.07
N GLY A 238 -12.69 -21.32 5.03
CA GLY A 238 -13.43 -21.13 3.79
C GLY A 238 -12.81 -20.15 2.82
N THR A 239 -13.64 -19.45 2.05
CA THR A 239 -13.18 -18.61 0.95
C THR A 239 -13.95 -17.30 0.83
N LEU A 240 -13.25 -16.27 0.37
CA LEU A 240 -13.85 -15.08 -0.20
C LEU A 240 -13.79 -15.20 -1.72
N THR A 241 -14.93 -15.15 -2.38
CA THR A 241 -15.05 -15.17 -3.85
C THR A 241 -15.61 -13.86 -4.36
N ALA A 242 -15.34 -13.52 -5.62
CA ALA A 242 -15.99 -12.41 -6.32
C ALA A 242 -16.01 -12.66 -7.83
N ASP A 243 -16.84 -11.91 -8.55
CA ASP A 243 -16.76 -11.85 -10.01
C ASP A 243 -15.66 -10.87 -10.41
N LEU A 244 -14.69 -11.32 -11.22
CA LEU A 244 -13.55 -10.53 -11.65
C LEU A 244 -13.70 -10.11 -13.12
N GLY A 245 -13.31 -8.89 -13.43
CA GLY A 245 -13.17 -8.40 -14.80
C GLY A 245 -12.12 -7.29 -14.85
N GLY A 246 -11.78 -6.80 -16.03
CA GLY A 246 -10.70 -5.83 -16.15
C GLY A 246 -10.33 -5.54 -17.58
N TYR A 247 -9.13 -5.01 -17.74
CA TYR A 247 -8.48 -4.86 -19.03
C TYR A 247 -7.20 -5.68 -19.05
N GLY A 248 -6.99 -6.41 -20.14
CA GLY A 248 -5.75 -7.09 -20.45
C GLY A 248 -4.77 -6.11 -21.06
N ALA A 249 -3.60 -6.00 -20.42
CA ALA A 249 -2.46 -5.19 -20.84
C ALA A 249 -1.19 -6.05 -20.85
N ASP A 250 -0.14 -5.56 -21.51
CA ASP A 250 1.18 -6.21 -21.55
C ASP A 250 2.27 -5.17 -21.38
N MET A 251 3.26 -5.42 -20.53
CA MET A 251 4.38 -4.49 -20.34
C MET A 251 5.37 -4.52 -21.52
N TYR A 252 5.39 -5.62 -22.28
CA TYR A 252 6.22 -5.77 -23.49
C TYR A 252 5.50 -5.33 -24.75
N ASP A 253 4.17 -5.17 -24.70
CA ASP A 253 3.34 -4.62 -25.78
C ASP A 253 2.30 -3.65 -25.22
N LEU A 254 2.69 -2.38 -25.12
CA LEU A 254 1.82 -1.30 -24.63
C LEU A 254 0.63 -0.99 -25.56
N SER A 255 0.60 -1.55 -26.78
CA SER A 255 -0.57 -1.43 -27.67
C SER A 255 -1.71 -2.36 -27.25
N LYS A 256 -1.42 -3.39 -26.44
CA LYS A 256 -2.42 -4.32 -25.93
C LYS A 256 -3.30 -3.64 -24.88
N TRP A 257 -4.57 -3.51 -25.23
CA TRP A 257 -5.61 -3.02 -24.33
C TRP A 257 -6.95 -3.66 -24.70
N THR A 258 -7.37 -4.67 -23.93
CA THR A 258 -8.55 -5.48 -24.28
C THR A 258 -9.47 -5.64 -23.08
N VAL A 259 -10.77 -5.52 -23.29
CA VAL A 259 -11.74 -5.82 -22.23
C VAL A 259 -11.70 -7.32 -21.97
N LEU A 260 -11.56 -7.72 -20.71
CA LEU A 260 -11.61 -9.12 -20.30
C LEU A 260 -13.06 -9.56 -20.06
N GLU A 261 -13.35 -10.82 -20.35
CA GLU A 261 -14.59 -11.46 -19.93
C GLU A 261 -14.70 -11.44 -18.39
N THR A 262 -15.93 -11.44 -17.88
CA THR A 262 -16.13 -11.56 -16.42
C THR A 262 -15.96 -13.00 -15.97
N HIS A 263 -14.93 -13.27 -15.17
CA HIS A 263 -14.71 -14.55 -14.51
C HIS A 263 -15.56 -14.63 -13.25
N LYS A 264 -16.42 -15.64 -13.16
CA LYS A 264 -17.41 -15.75 -12.08
C LYS A 264 -16.88 -16.47 -10.86
N LYS A 265 -17.23 -15.98 -9.66
CA LYS A 265 -16.94 -16.63 -8.36
C LYS A 265 -15.47 -17.04 -8.18
N VAL A 266 -14.54 -16.19 -8.61
CA VAL A 266 -13.10 -16.48 -8.47
C VAL A 266 -12.70 -16.36 -6.98
N PRO A 267 -12.04 -17.37 -6.39
CA PRO A 267 -11.52 -17.29 -5.04
C PRO A 267 -10.41 -16.25 -4.93
N MET A 268 -10.67 -15.15 -4.23
CA MET A 268 -9.68 -14.09 -4.00
C MET A 268 -8.87 -14.32 -2.72
N ALA A 269 -9.44 -15.02 -1.75
CA ALA A 269 -8.78 -15.33 -0.49
C ALA A 269 -9.25 -16.69 0.05
N THR A 270 -8.31 -17.43 0.64
CA THR A 270 -8.56 -18.67 1.39
C THR A 270 -8.32 -18.42 2.87
N ILE A 271 -9.23 -18.87 3.72
CA ILE A 271 -9.21 -18.68 5.17
C ILE A 271 -8.99 -20.06 5.81
N ASN A 272 -7.86 -20.23 6.50
CA ASN A 272 -7.48 -21.50 7.13
C ASN A 272 -7.98 -21.64 8.57
N SER A 273 -8.25 -20.51 9.22
CA SER A 273 -8.82 -20.44 10.56
C SER A 273 -9.30 -19.02 10.81
N VAL A 274 -10.45 -18.89 11.44
CA VAL A 274 -10.94 -17.64 12.01
C VAL A 274 -11.88 -17.95 13.16
N SER A 275 -11.75 -17.19 14.24
CA SER A 275 -12.72 -17.18 15.33
C SER A 275 -13.58 -15.93 15.21
N MET A 276 -14.88 -16.10 15.43
CA MET A 276 -15.78 -14.95 15.52
C MET A 276 -15.47 -14.13 16.77
N LYS A 277 -15.61 -12.81 16.65
CA LYS A 277 -15.44 -11.87 17.75
C LYS A 277 -16.76 -11.69 18.49
N THR A 278 -16.64 -11.52 19.80
CA THR A 278 -17.76 -11.23 20.69
C THR A 278 -17.64 -9.80 21.19
N ASP A 279 -18.75 -9.07 21.18
CA ASP A 279 -18.84 -7.75 21.78
C ASP A 279 -18.72 -7.87 23.32
N PRO A 280 -17.75 -7.18 23.96
CA PRO A 280 -17.50 -7.34 25.39
C PRO A 280 -18.67 -6.93 26.29
N GLN A 281 -19.53 -6.01 25.82
CA GLN A 281 -20.65 -5.46 26.59
C GLN A 281 -21.89 -6.33 26.45
N THR A 282 -22.22 -6.73 25.22
CA THR A 282 -23.45 -7.50 24.93
C THR A 282 -23.24 -9.01 24.99
N LYS A 283 -21.99 -9.48 24.97
CA LYS A 283 -21.61 -10.91 24.87
C LYS A 283 -22.14 -11.62 23.61
N GLN A 284 -22.57 -10.86 22.60
CA GLN A 284 -23.03 -11.37 21.32
C GLN A 284 -21.91 -11.33 20.28
N LEU A 285 -21.98 -12.22 19.29
CA LEU A 285 -21.08 -12.19 18.14
C LEU A 285 -21.29 -10.90 17.34
N ASN A 286 -20.20 -10.22 16.97
CA ASN A 286 -20.26 -8.93 16.29
C ASN A 286 -19.40 -8.83 15.03
N GLY A 287 -18.62 -9.85 14.71
CA GLY A 287 -17.83 -9.88 13.48
C GLY A 287 -16.68 -10.88 13.50
N LEU A 288 -15.71 -10.69 12.62
CA LEU A 288 -14.46 -11.45 12.55
C LEU A 288 -13.34 -10.61 11.92
N THR A 289 -12.10 -10.99 12.20
CA THR A 289 -10.91 -10.51 11.47
C THR A 289 -10.03 -11.71 11.17
N THR A 290 -9.55 -11.82 9.94
CA THR A 290 -8.68 -12.92 9.50
C THR A 290 -7.68 -12.45 8.46
N THR A 291 -6.48 -13.04 8.46
CA THR A 291 -5.49 -12.81 7.41
C THR A 291 -5.58 -13.97 6.41
N PRO A 292 -5.83 -13.71 5.12
CA PRO A 292 -5.88 -14.77 4.12
C PRO A 292 -4.59 -15.57 4.05
N ARG A 293 -4.73 -16.86 3.71
CA ARG A 293 -3.60 -17.75 3.47
C ARG A 293 -2.78 -17.24 2.28
N TYR A 294 -1.47 -17.17 2.46
CA TYR A 294 -0.51 -16.80 1.41
C TYR A 294 0.76 -17.65 1.47
N ARG A 295 1.40 -17.70 2.66
CA ARG A 295 2.64 -18.46 2.86
C ARG A 295 2.45 -19.93 2.51
N GLY A 296 3.40 -20.48 1.74
CA GLY A 296 3.39 -21.87 1.28
C GLY A 296 2.29 -22.20 0.25
N VAL A 297 1.53 -21.21 -0.25
CA VAL A 297 0.56 -21.44 -1.31
C VAL A 297 1.29 -21.54 -2.64
N LYS A 298 1.26 -22.74 -3.22
CA LYS A 298 1.84 -23.03 -4.53
C LYS A 298 0.88 -22.58 -5.61
N VAL A 299 1.43 -21.95 -6.64
CA VAL A 299 0.73 -21.73 -7.90
C VAL A 299 1.61 -22.19 -9.05
N ASP A 300 0.96 -22.70 -10.08
CA ASP A 300 1.59 -23.04 -11.35
C ASP A 300 1.25 -21.92 -12.32
N VAL A 301 2.25 -21.13 -12.68
CA VAL A 301 2.10 -19.97 -13.56
C VAL A 301 2.97 -20.21 -14.77
N ALA A 302 2.35 -20.24 -15.94
CA ALA A 302 3.11 -20.28 -17.19
C ALA A 302 3.96 -18.99 -17.27
N ALA A 303 5.24 -19.14 -17.59
CA ALA A 303 6.13 -17.99 -17.78
C ALA A 303 5.80 -17.29 -19.12
N VAL A 304 4.68 -16.58 -19.15
CA VAL A 304 4.17 -15.88 -20.34
C VAL A 304 3.97 -14.40 -20.03
N GLY A 305 4.42 -13.55 -20.98
CA GLY A 305 4.41 -12.10 -20.81
C GLY A 305 5.20 -11.69 -19.55
N PRO A 306 4.69 -10.76 -18.72
CA PRO A 306 5.40 -10.24 -17.53
C PRO A 306 5.50 -11.20 -16.34
N SER A 307 5.04 -12.44 -16.50
CA SER A 307 4.90 -13.39 -15.39
C SER A 307 6.14 -14.27 -15.30
N ASN A 308 6.97 -14.06 -14.28
CA ASN A 308 8.05 -14.98 -13.95
C ASN A 308 7.50 -16.23 -13.23
N PRO A 309 8.16 -17.39 -13.29
CA PRO A 309 7.81 -18.51 -12.43
C PRO A 309 7.77 -18.11 -10.94
N GLN A 310 6.92 -18.77 -10.15
CA GLN A 310 6.92 -18.55 -8.70
C GLN A 310 8.26 -19.00 -8.10
N ASN A 311 8.95 -18.09 -7.42
CA ASN A 311 10.14 -18.42 -6.64
C ASN A 311 9.70 -19.00 -5.29
N ARG A 312 10.06 -20.27 -5.05
CA ARG A 312 9.72 -21.02 -3.83
C ARG A 312 10.94 -21.25 -2.92
N ASN A 313 12.09 -20.67 -3.25
CA ASN A 313 13.32 -20.79 -2.45
C ASN A 313 13.44 -19.68 -1.40
N GLU A 314 12.67 -18.60 -1.56
CA GLU A 314 12.67 -17.49 -0.60
C GLU A 314 12.03 -17.87 0.73
N PRO A 315 12.60 -17.44 1.86
CA PRO A 315 11.92 -17.48 3.15
C PRO A 315 10.58 -16.74 3.04
N ASN A 316 9.49 -17.38 3.50
CA ASN A 316 8.12 -16.86 3.44
C ASN A 316 7.50 -16.76 2.04
N TRP A 317 7.99 -17.54 1.06
CA TRP A 317 7.33 -17.64 -0.24
C TRP A 317 5.84 -17.97 -0.13
N GLY A 318 5.05 -17.51 -1.10
CA GLY A 318 3.62 -17.74 -1.11
C GLY A 318 2.91 -17.19 -2.33
N SER A 319 1.58 -17.25 -2.30
CA SER A 319 0.72 -16.77 -3.37
C SER A 319 -0.73 -16.56 -2.89
N PHE A 320 -1.46 -15.72 -3.62
CA PHE A 320 -2.92 -15.75 -3.67
C PHE A 320 -3.44 -17.07 -4.27
N PRO A 321 -4.75 -17.37 -4.23
CA PRO A 321 -5.29 -18.61 -4.81
C PRO A 321 -4.99 -18.75 -6.31
N GLN A 322 -4.75 -19.98 -6.78
CA GLN A 322 -4.43 -20.30 -8.19
C GLN A 322 -5.35 -19.59 -9.19
N GLN A 323 -6.66 -19.77 -9.05
CA GLN A 323 -7.63 -19.18 -10.00
C GLN A 323 -7.61 -17.65 -10.03
N PHE A 324 -7.25 -17.02 -8.92
CA PHE A 324 -7.03 -15.58 -8.89
C PHE A 324 -5.75 -15.22 -9.66
N VAL A 325 -4.65 -15.93 -9.45
CA VAL A 325 -3.41 -15.72 -10.20
C VAL A 325 -3.61 -15.97 -11.70
N ASP A 326 -4.35 -17.01 -12.09
CA ASP A 326 -4.70 -17.30 -13.49
C ASP A 326 -5.43 -16.12 -14.14
N PHE A 327 -6.39 -15.51 -13.44
CA PHE A 327 -7.05 -14.29 -13.90
C PHE A 327 -6.05 -13.13 -14.03
N GLN A 328 -5.12 -12.99 -13.10
CA GLN A 328 -4.12 -11.91 -13.13
C GLN A 328 -3.06 -12.07 -14.23
N VAL A 329 -2.90 -13.27 -14.80
CA VAL A 329 -2.12 -13.44 -16.04
C VAL A 329 -2.81 -12.68 -17.18
N LEU A 330 -4.14 -12.69 -17.24
CA LEU A 330 -4.90 -12.00 -18.29
C LEU A 330 -4.79 -10.47 -18.19
N THR A 331 -4.64 -9.94 -16.98
CA THR A 331 -4.50 -8.49 -16.72
C THR A 331 -3.06 -7.99 -16.93
N GLY A 332 -2.08 -8.90 -17.03
CA GLY A 332 -0.66 -8.58 -17.03
C GLY A 332 -0.11 -8.28 -15.63
N GLN A 333 -0.80 -8.69 -14.56
CA GLN A 333 -0.43 -8.39 -13.17
C GLN A 333 -0.02 -9.60 -12.34
N ALA A 334 0.06 -10.81 -12.91
CA ALA A 334 0.25 -12.05 -12.14
C ALA A 334 1.40 -11.98 -11.13
N GLY A 335 2.56 -11.47 -11.56
CA GLY A 335 3.76 -11.35 -10.74
C GLY A 335 3.60 -10.54 -9.45
N TYR A 336 2.53 -9.75 -9.28
CA TYR A 336 2.27 -8.98 -8.05
C TYR A 336 1.49 -9.77 -6.99
N TRP A 337 1.12 -11.02 -7.26
CA TRP A 337 0.23 -11.84 -6.42
C TRP A 337 0.88 -13.14 -5.92
N TYR A 338 2.17 -13.33 -6.18
CA TYR A 338 2.99 -14.42 -5.67
C TYR A 338 4.46 -14.03 -5.57
N THR A 339 5.22 -14.78 -4.79
CA THR A 339 6.68 -14.58 -4.62
C THR A 339 7.42 -14.84 -5.92
N THR A 340 8.14 -13.83 -6.42
CA THR A 340 8.88 -13.88 -7.70
C THR A 340 10.40 -13.79 -7.52
N GLY A 341 10.90 -13.63 -6.29
CA GLY A 341 12.27 -13.21 -6.00
C GLY A 341 12.48 -11.70 -6.18
N GLY A 342 11.40 -10.93 -6.29
CA GLY A 342 11.47 -9.49 -6.56
C GLY A 342 11.60 -8.67 -5.28
N LEU A 343 12.19 -7.47 -5.39
CA LEU A 343 12.33 -6.49 -4.30
C LEU A 343 11.03 -6.26 -3.49
N ARG A 344 9.89 -6.40 -4.17
CA ARG A 344 8.55 -6.12 -3.65
C ARG A 344 7.81 -7.34 -3.11
N ASP A 345 8.42 -8.52 -3.08
CA ASP A 345 7.82 -9.73 -2.48
C ASP A 345 7.29 -9.52 -1.05
N PRO A 346 7.94 -8.73 -0.15
CA PRO A 346 7.40 -8.46 1.18
C PRO A 346 6.05 -7.74 1.21
N ALA A 347 5.67 -7.03 0.14
CA ALA A 347 4.43 -6.26 0.06
C ALA A 347 3.26 -7.04 -0.54
N LYS A 348 3.52 -8.21 -1.13
CA LYS A 348 2.53 -9.05 -1.80
C LYS A 348 1.59 -9.78 -0.85
N PRO A 349 2.00 -10.25 0.36
CA PRO A 349 1.09 -10.90 1.29
C PRO A 349 -0.18 -10.09 1.58
N PRO A 350 -1.33 -10.75 1.74
CA PRO A 350 -2.61 -10.09 1.91
C PRO A 350 -2.70 -9.39 3.26
N THR A 351 -3.33 -8.23 3.29
CA THR A 351 -3.72 -7.56 4.54
C THR A 351 -4.93 -8.27 5.17
N PRO A 352 -5.17 -8.09 6.48
CA PRO A 352 -6.33 -8.65 7.14
C PRO A 352 -7.66 -8.22 6.50
N ILE A 353 -8.59 -9.16 6.42
CA ILE A 353 -10.00 -8.92 6.12
C ILE A 353 -10.72 -8.72 7.44
N THR A 354 -11.55 -7.68 7.54
CA THR A 354 -12.44 -7.47 8.68
C THR A 354 -13.88 -7.45 8.23
N VAL A 355 -14.73 -8.20 8.94
CA VAL A 355 -16.17 -8.20 8.73
C VAL A 355 -16.86 -7.84 10.03
N SER A 356 -17.66 -6.78 10.01
CA SER A 356 -18.58 -6.44 11.10
C SER A 356 -19.96 -6.94 10.72
N PHE A 357 -20.70 -7.56 11.65
CA PHE A 357 -22.06 -8.02 11.34
C PHE A 357 -23.09 -6.88 11.32
N ASP A 358 -22.71 -5.69 11.80
CA ASP A 358 -23.50 -4.47 11.70
C ASP A 358 -22.59 -3.29 11.32
N ALA A 359 -22.84 -2.69 10.15
CA ALA A 359 -22.07 -1.56 9.63
C ALA A 359 -22.25 -0.28 10.44
N THR A 360 -23.31 -0.17 11.26
CA THR A 360 -23.48 0.96 12.19
C THR A 360 -22.60 0.83 13.43
N ARG A 361 -22.06 -0.37 13.67
CA ARG A 361 -21.14 -0.69 14.78
C ARG A 361 -19.92 -1.45 14.27
N PRO A 362 -19.06 -0.82 13.45
CA PRO A 362 -17.87 -1.48 12.93
C PRO A 362 -16.96 -1.97 14.05
N ILE A 363 -16.46 -3.19 13.93
CA ILE A 363 -15.36 -3.67 14.77
C ILE A 363 -14.03 -3.09 14.26
N SER A 364 -13.08 -2.89 15.18
CA SER A 364 -11.74 -2.42 14.80
C SER A 364 -11.08 -3.41 13.84
N SER A 365 -10.54 -2.89 12.73
CA SER A 365 -9.85 -3.70 11.71
C SER A 365 -8.47 -4.23 12.13
N GLY A 366 -8.04 -3.97 13.37
CA GLY A 366 -6.67 -4.25 13.81
C GLY A 366 -5.67 -3.29 13.16
N SER A 367 -4.48 -3.15 13.74
CA SER A 367 -3.41 -2.40 13.07
C SER A 367 -2.69 -3.34 12.11
N ALA A 368 -2.42 -2.90 10.88
CA ALA A 368 -1.62 -3.63 9.88
C ALA A 368 -0.15 -3.89 10.30
N THR A 369 0.19 -3.65 11.57
CA THR A 369 1.51 -3.79 12.18
C THR A 369 1.71 -5.16 12.85
N GLU A 370 0.66 -5.96 13.00
CA GLU A 370 0.79 -7.32 13.52
C GLU A 370 1.40 -8.19 12.41
N VAL A 371 2.73 -8.31 12.42
CA VAL A 371 3.46 -9.40 11.76
C VAL A 371 2.68 -10.68 12.08
N PRO A 372 2.29 -11.50 11.08
CA PRO A 372 1.50 -12.70 11.34
C PRO A 372 2.17 -13.49 12.47
N PRO A 373 1.41 -13.94 13.49
CA PRO A 373 1.97 -14.79 14.51
C PRO A 373 2.65 -15.97 13.80
N GLN A 374 3.92 -16.17 14.12
CA GLN A 374 4.64 -17.38 13.76
C GLN A 374 3.85 -18.53 14.38
N LEU A 375 3.01 -19.20 13.58
CA LEU A 375 2.45 -20.49 13.98
C LEU A 375 3.65 -21.38 14.23
N THR A 376 3.88 -21.71 15.49
CA THR A 376 4.78 -22.78 15.90
C THR A 376 4.42 -24.01 15.08
N GLU A 377 5.38 -24.53 14.33
CA GLU A 377 5.22 -25.79 13.62
C GLU A 377 4.74 -26.87 14.62
N PRO A 378 3.79 -27.74 14.23
CA PRO A 378 3.52 -28.94 15.00
C PRO A 378 4.82 -29.73 15.13
N SER A 379 5.16 -30.07 16.37
CA SER A 379 6.33 -30.88 16.74
C SER A 379 6.56 -32.01 15.73
N GLU A 380 7.73 -31.98 15.12
CA GLU A 380 8.22 -32.95 14.16
C GLU A 380 8.10 -34.37 14.74
N ALA A 381 7.37 -35.23 14.03
CA ALA A 381 7.44 -36.67 14.25
C ALA A 381 8.84 -37.14 13.86
N THR A 382 9.52 -37.79 14.81
CA THR A 382 10.89 -38.32 14.71
C THR A 382 11.18 -38.98 13.37
N GLN A 383 12.00 -38.34 12.52
CA GLN A 383 12.59 -38.98 11.35
C GLN A 383 13.76 -39.89 11.77
N PRO A 384 13.91 -41.10 11.20
CA PRO A 384 15.09 -41.95 11.42
C PRO A 384 16.35 -41.33 10.81
N PRO A 385 17.56 -41.61 11.36
CA PRO A 385 18.79 -40.96 10.92
C PRO A 385 19.19 -41.37 9.49
N ALA A 386 19.73 -40.40 8.74
CA ALA A 386 20.23 -40.57 7.38
C ALA A 386 21.48 -41.48 7.30
N PRO A 387 21.67 -42.26 6.22
CA PRO A 387 22.87 -43.08 6.01
C PRO A 387 24.13 -42.21 5.84
N GLN A 388 25.19 -42.55 6.56
CA GLN A 388 26.50 -41.91 6.47
C GLN A 388 27.23 -42.33 5.16
N ALA A 389 27.71 -41.36 4.39
CA ALA A 389 28.63 -41.60 3.27
C ALA A 389 30.06 -41.90 3.77
N PRO A 390 30.83 -42.84 3.18
CA PRO A 390 32.16 -43.17 3.65
C PRO A 390 33.19 -42.08 3.29
N LEU A 391 34.09 -41.81 4.25
CA LEU A 391 35.31 -41.03 4.10
C LEU A 391 36.21 -41.62 3.01
N GLN A 392 36.64 -40.79 2.04
CA GLN A 392 37.74 -41.13 1.14
C GLN A 392 38.93 -40.19 1.33
N THR A 393 40.08 -40.84 1.43
CA THR A 393 41.41 -40.39 1.84
C THR A 393 42.18 -39.71 0.70
N VAL A 394 43.02 -38.75 1.10
CA VAL A 394 43.97 -37.99 0.27
C VAL A 394 44.97 -38.87 -0.48
N ARG A 395 45.25 -38.55 -1.75
CA ARG A 395 46.56 -38.81 -2.39
C ARG A 395 46.86 -37.83 -3.54
N ASN A 396 47.91 -37.03 -3.37
CA ASN A 396 48.63 -36.35 -4.45
C ASN A 396 49.39 -37.37 -5.34
N PRO A 397 49.62 -37.04 -6.61
CA PRO A 397 51.01 -37.03 -7.08
C PRO A 397 51.39 -35.79 -7.91
N ALA A 398 52.65 -35.40 -7.76
CA ALA A 398 53.36 -34.44 -8.59
C ALA A 398 53.69 -35.02 -9.98
N GLY A 399 53.84 -34.15 -10.98
CA GLY A 399 54.41 -34.52 -12.29
C GLY A 399 54.29 -33.42 -13.34
N SER A 400 55.39 -32.69 -13.55
CA SER A 400 55.59 -31.71 -14.63
C SER A 400 55.43 -32.30 -16.04
N ALA A 401 54.87 -31.52 -16.97
CA ALA A 401 55.26 -31.54 -18.38
C ALA A 401 54.89 -30.23 -19.09
N ARG A 402 55.65 -29.94 -20.13
CA ARG A 402 55.92 -28.65 -20.79
C ARG A 402 55.08 -28.48 -22.06
N VAL A 403 54.85 -27.22 -22.45
CA VAL A 403 54.18 -26.69 -23.66
C VAL A 403 54.74 -27.30 -24.98
N PRO A 404 53.98 -27.27 -26.10
CA PRO A 404 54.21 -26.17 -27.07
C PRO A 404 52.95 -25.59 -27.76
N SER A 405 53.15 -24.36 -28.24
CA SER A 405 52.27 -23.51 -29.05
C SER A 405 52.06 -24.03 -30.48
N ALA A 406 50.87 -23.81 -31.04
CA ALA A 406 50.62 -23.73 -32.48
C ALA A 406 49.38 -22.84 -32.73
N GLY A 407 49.52 -21.86 -33.62
CA GLY A 407 48.48 -20.90 -33.99
C GLY A 407 47.84 -21.15 -35.36
N TRP A 408 46.99 -20.16 -35.70
CA TRP A 408 46.40 -19.82 -37.02
C TRP A 408 45.20 -20.64 -37.48
N ALA A 409 44.01 -20.01 -37.52
CA ALA A 409 43.39 -19.50 -38.76
C ALA A 409 41.99 -18.90 -38.49
N SER A 410 41.76 -17.69 -39.03
CA SER A 410 40.44 -17.04 -39.14
C SER A 410 39.60 -17.63 -40.28
N PRO A 411 38.28 -17.42 -40.26
CA PRO A 411 37.55 -17.18 -41.50
C PRO A 411 36.80 -15.84 -41.49
N THR A 412 36.83 -15.21 -42.66
CA THR A 412 36.19 -13.97 -43.07
C THR A 412 34.70 -14.16 -43.39
N GLY A 413 33.86 -13.15 -43.08
CA GLY A 413 32.45 -13.03 -43.48
C GLY A 413 31.92 -11.61 -43.20
N PRO A 414 30.95 -11.08 -43.99
CA PRO A 414 30.99 -9.70 -44.48
C PRO A 414 30.34 -8.64 -43.56
N SER A 415 30.87 -7.41 -43.69
CA SER A 415 30.41 -6.19 -43.04
C SER A 415 29.15 -5.62 -43.71
N THR A 416 28.12 -5.32 -42.93
CA THR A 416 27.06 -4.35 -43.26
C THR A 416 27.14 -3.18 -42.30
N THR A 417 27.45 -2.01 -42.85
CA THR A 417 27.48 -0.70 -42.20
C THR A 417 26.06 -0.23 -41.89
N ALA A 418 25.72 -0.09 -40.61
CA ALA A 418 24.58 0.69 -40.14
C ALA A 418 25.10 1.86 -39.28
N SER A 419 24.84 3.08 -39.74
CA SER A 419 25.16 4.33 -39.05
C SER A 419 24.26 4.50 -37.81
N TYR A 420 24.87 4.58 -36.63
CA TYR A 420 24.22 5.01 -35.38
C TYR A 420 24.35 6.53 -35.22
N GLU A 421 23.25 7.23 -34.99
CA GLU A 421 23.28 8.59 -34.44
C GLU A 421 23.54 8.54 -32.92
N PRO A 422 24.29 9.50 -32.35
CA PRO A 422 24.56 9.52 -30.92
C PRO A 422 23.31 9.95 -30.12
N LEU A 423 23.01 9.20 -29.05
CA LEU A 423 21.95 9.47 -28.09
C LEU A 423 22.11 10.86 -27.42
N ASP A 424 21.00 11.60 -27.34
CA ASP A 424 20.90 12.89 -26.66
C ASP A 424 20.77 12.71 -25.13
N LEU A 425 21.90 12.88 -24.43
CA LEU A 425 22.00 12.79 -22.96
C LEU A 425 21.19 13.87 -22.21
N SER A 426 20.71 14.92 -22.87
CA SER A 426 19.95 15.99 -22.20
C SER A 426 18.55 15.54 -21.76
N SER A 427 17.97 14.56 -22.47
CA SER A 427 16.70 13.92 -22.13
C SER A 427 16.79 13.05 -20.86
N LEU A 428 17.95 12.44 -20.62
CA LEU A 428 18.20 11.58 -19.46
C LEU A 428 18.38 12.38 -18.17
N LEU A 429 19.02 13.55 -18.24
CA LEU A 429 19.18 14.46 -17.09
C LEU A 429 17.86 15.13 -16.69
N ALA A 430 16.95 15.40 -17.64
CA ALA A 430 15.63 15.96 -17.36
C ALA A 430 14.69 14.97 -16.64
N ALA A 431 14.92 13.65 -16.80
CA ALA A 431 14.15 12.60 -16.13
C ALA A 431 14.54 12.42 -14.65
N MET A 432 15.70 12.93 -14.22
CA MET A 432 16.21 12.82 -12.85
C MET A 432 15.90 14.07 -12.02
N GLY A 433 14.65 14.53 -11.98
CA GLY A 433 14.24 15.74 -11.26
C GLY A 433 14.77 15.80 -9.81
N HIS A 434 15.89 16.50 -9.61
CA HIS A 434 16.45 16.80 -8.28
C HIS A 434 15.93 18.17 -7.85
N PRO A 435 15.17 18.30 -6.76
CA PRO A 435 15.16 19.54 -5.99
C PRO A 435 16.51 19.69 -5.28
N ALA A 436 17.05 20.90 -5.27
CA ALA A 436 18.27 21.23 -4.53
C ALA A 436 18.14 20.82 -3.05
N ALA A 437 19.13 20.09 -2.53
CA ALA A 437 19.20 19.70 -1.13
C ALA A 437 19.42 20.94 -0.23
N PRO A 438 18.85 21.00 0.99
CA PRO A 438 19.19 22.04 1.95
C PRO A 438 20.61 21.82 2.49
N GLU A 439 21.32 22.91 2.77
CA GLU A 439 22.67 22.94 3.33
C GLU A 439 22.72 22.21 4.69
N ALA A 440 23.53 21.15 4.80
CA ALA A 440 23.79 20.45 6.05
C ALA A 440 24.88 21.19 6.86
N THR A 441 24.54 21.71 8.03
CA THR A 441 25.49 22.32 8.96
C THR A 441 25.58 21.51 10.25
N GLY A 442 26.54 20.57 10.34
CA GLY A 442 27.02 20.06 11.63
C GLY A 442 27.39 18.57 11.69
N LEU A 443 28.34 18.24 12.57
CA LEU A 443 28.82 16.87 12.84
C LEU A 443 27.76 15.91 13.42
N ALA A 444 26.61 16.41 13.88
CA ALA A 444 25.55 15.58 14.46
C ALA A 444 24.85 14.70 13.41
N ASP A 445 24.70 15.17 12.17
CA ASP A 445 24.01 14.44 11.10
C ASP A 445 24.88 13.32 10.50
N ALA A 446 26.20 13.46 10.56
CA ALA A 446 27.13 12.41 10.12
C ALA A 446 27.09 11.19 11.06
N ASN A 447 26.89 11.41 12.36
CA ASN A 447 26.76 10.32 13.34
C ASN A 447 25.40 9.62 13.24
N ALA A 448 24.33 10.35 12.92
CA ALA A 448 23.01 9.77 12.66
C ALA A 448 23.01 8.90 11.38
N ALA A 449 23.67 9.38 10.31
CA ALA A 449 23.87 8.60 9.09
C ALA A 449 24.76 7.37 9.30
N ALA A 450 25.79 7.47 10.15
CA ALA A 450 26.65 6.34 10.51
C ALA A 450 25.93 5.29 11.37
N GLN A 451 25.05 5.71 12.30
CA GLN A 451 24.23 4.78 13.09
C GLN A 451 23.18 4.06 12.23
N ALA A 452 22.53 4.76 11.30
CA ALA A 452 21.62 4.15 10.34
C ALA A 452 22.33 3.14 9.41
N ALA A 453 23.60 3.40 9.05
CA ALA A 453 24.42 2.48 8.27
C ALA A 453 24.90 1.27 9.08
N GLU A 454 25.07 1.39 10.40
CA GLU A 454 25.51 0.30 11.27
C GLU A 454 24.34 -0.60 11.72
N GLU A 455 23.13 -0.05 11.89
CA GLU A 455 21.87 -0.82 12.04
C GLU A 455 21.56 -1.64 10.77
N ALA A 456 21.87 -1.10 9.58
CA ALA A 456 21.72 -1.83 8.32
C ALA A 456 22.68 -3.04 8.19
N LYS A 457 23.86 -2.99 8.81
CA LYS A 457 24.85 -4.09 8.79
C LYS A 457 24.56 -5.21 9.80
N THR A 458 23.83 -4.91 10.87
CA THR A 458 23.56 -5.88 11.94
C THR A 458 22.29 -6.71 11.70
N SER A 459 21.38 -6.26 10.83
CA SER A 459 20.15 -6.99 10.50
C SER A 459 20.29 -7.96 9.32
N TYR A 460 21.33 -7.88 8.50
CA TYR A 460 21.56 -8.77 7.36
C TYR A 460 23.05 -9.13 7.25
N GLY A 461 23.36 -10.41 7.49
CA GLY A 461 24.72 -10.92 7.37
C GLY A 461 25.20 -10.94 5.91
N GLN A 462 26.42 -10.41 5.72
CA GLN A 462 27.28 -10.41 4.52
C GLN A 462 26.99 -9.37 3.42
N PRO A 463 28.05 -8.75 2.83
CA PRO A 463 27.90 -7.82 1.73
C PRO A 463 27.41 -8.52 0.47
N VAL A 464 26.41 -7.94 -0.17
CA VAL A 464 25.83 -8.40 -1.44
C VAL A 464 26.96 -8.49 -2.47
N ALA A 465 27.29 -9.71 -2.91
CA ALA A 465 28.23 -9.90 -4.00
C ALA A 465 27.59 -9.40 -5.30
N ALA A 466 28.39 -8.84 -6.21
CA ALA A 466 27.97 -8.29 -7.50
C ALA A 466 27.42 -9.33 -8.51
N GLN A 467 26.91 -10.46 -8.02
CA GLN A 467 26.25 -11.50 -8.80
C GLN A 467 24.71 -11.27 -8.87
N ASP A 468 24.18 -10.32 -8.09
CA ASP A 468 22.74 -10.03 -8.02
C ASP A 468 22.29 -8.86 -8.93
N ILE A 469 22.89 -8.72 -10.12
CA ILE A 469 22.34 -7.86 -11.19
C ILE A 469 21.59 -8.75 -12.20
N ASP A 470 20.67 -9.56 -11.70
CA ASP A 470 19.71 -10.35 -12.50
C ASP A 470 18.30 -9.69 -12.50
N TRP A 471 18.21 -8.48 -11.91
CA TRP A 471 16.96 -7.77 -11.61
C TRP A 471 16.31 -7.05 -12.83
N LEU A 472 16.99 -6.96 -13.97
CA LEU A 472 16.40 -6.39 -15.20
C LEU A 472 15.69 -7.43 -16.09
N GLY A 473 15.59 -8.69 -15.64
CA GLY A 473 15.14 -9.78 -16.49
C GLY A 473 16.28 -10.19 -17.42
N GLY A 474 16.81 -11.39 -17.22
CA GLY A 474 17.95 -11.94 -17.97
C GLY A 474 17.66 -12.20 -19.45
N ASN A 475 17.36 -11.16 -20.23
CA ASN A 475 17.32 -11.17 -21.71
C ASN A 475 17.35 -9.76 -22.36
N LEU A 476 17.68 -8.68 -21.62
CA LEU A 476 17.80 -7.32 -22.21
C LEU A 476 19.23 -6.92 -22.62
N ILE A 477 20.20 -7.77 -22.36
CA ILE A 477 21.55 -7.66 -22.88
C ILE A 477 21.77 -8.94 -23.70
N PRO A 478 21.91 -8.87 -25.03
CA PRO A 478 22.23 -10.06 -25.79
C PRO A 478 23.55 -10.66 -25.23
N ASP A 479 23.65 -11.99 -25.22
CA ASP A 479 24.71 -12.70 -24.49
C ASP A 479 26.13 -12.22 -24.87
N ASP A 480 26.29 -11.71 -26.09
CA ASP A 480 27.51 -11.09 -26.61
C ASP A 480 27.92 -9.80 -25.87
N ILE A 481 26.97 -8.95 -25.47
CA ILE A 481 27.23 -7.73 -24.70
C ILE A 481 27.46 -8.06 -23.22
N ALA A 482 26.78 -9.09 -22.68
CA ALA A 482 27.01 -9.54 -21.31
C ALA A 482 28.43 -10.13 -21.16
N GLN A 483 28.86 -10.93 -22.14
CA GLN A 483 30.22 -11.45 -22.23
C GLN A 483 31.24 -10.31 -22.39
N PHE A 484 30.96 -9.33 -23.27
CA PHE A 484 31.83 -8.18 -23.48
C PHE A 484 32.00 -7.33 -22.20
N MET A 485 30.94 -7.11 -21.42
CA MET A 485 31.00 -6.37 -20.16
C MET A 485 31.75 -7.13 -19.06
N GLN A 486 31.69 -8.47 -19.04
CA GLN A 486 32.51 -9.27 -18.13
C GLN A 486 33.99 -9.19 -18.52
N ASP A 487 34.31 -9.33 -19.81
CA ASP A 487 35.68 -9.31 -20.33
C ASP A 487 36.35 -7.94 -20.18
N HIS A 488 35.58 -6.86 -20.21
CA HIS A 488 36.08 -5.47 -20.14
C HIS A 488 35.74 -4.78 -18.82
N ARG A 489 35.30 -5.53 -17.80
CA ARG A 489 34.87 -4.99 -16.49
C ARG A 489 35.92 -4.09 -15.85
N GLU A 490 37.19 -4.49 -15.88
CA GLU A 490 38.27 -3.67 -15.32
C GLU A 490 38.49 -2.39 -16.14
N ALA A 491 38.50 -2.49 -17.47
CA ALA A 491 38.64 -1.31 -18.34
C ALA A 491 37.47 -0.32 -18.16
N PHE A 492 36.25 -0.84 -17.99
CA PHE A 492 35.06 -0.03 -17.71
C PHE A 492 35.14 0.66 -16.34
N LEU A 493 35.56 -0.06 -15.29
CA LEU A 493 35.73 0.53 -13.95
C LEU A 493 36.84 1.59 -13.93
N TRP A 494 37.94 1.37 -14.66
CA TRP A 494 39.00 2.37 -14.81
C TRP A 494 38.54 3.59 -15.62
N ALA A 495 37.74 3.40 -16.67
CA ALA A 495 37.15 4.50 -17.43
C ALA A 495 36.18 5.33 -16.58
N LEU A 496 35.34 4.67 -15.78
CA LEU A 496 34.41 5.32 -14.85
C LEU A 496 35.16 6.10 -13.76
N ALA A 497 36.20 5.50 -13.17
CA ALA A 497 37.07 6.18 -12.22
C ALA A 497 37.77 7.39 -12.84
N GLY A 498 38.26 7.28 -14.08
CA GLY A 498 38.84 8.39 -14.83
C GLY A 498 37.84 9.53 -15.05
N LEU A 499 36.60 9.22 -15.43
CA LEU A 499 35.52 10.19 -15.60
C LEU A 499 35.16 10.91 -14.30
N LEU A 500 35.12 10.20 -13.17
CA LEU A 500 34.87 10.79 -11.86
C LEU A 500 36.00 11.71 -11.41
N VAL A 501 37.27 11.33 -11.67
CA VAL A 501 38.43 12.19 -11.39
C VAL A 501 38.42 13.45 -12.25
N ILE A 502 38.09 13.33 -13.55
CA ILE A 502 37.94 14.48 -14.44
C ILE A 502 36.78 15.37 -13.98
N GLY A 503 35.63 14.79 -13.64
CA GLY A 503 34.47 15.53 -13.12
C GLY A 503 34.80 16.31 -11.84
N ALA A 504 35.45 15.65 -10.87
CA ALA A 504 35.88 16.28 -9.62
C ALA A 504 36.91 17.39 -9.87
N GLY A 505 37.88 17.16 -10.76
CA GLY A 505 38.87 18.16 -11.14
C GLY A 505 38.24 19.39 -11.82
N THR A 506 37.24 19.17 -12.67
CA THR A 506 36.52 20.24 -13.36
C THR A 506 35.69 21.07 -12.38
N GLY A 507 35.00 20.41 -11.43
CA GLY A 507 34.28 21.08 -10.33
C GLY A 507 35.21 21.91 -9.44
N LEU A 508 36.39 21.38 -9.10
CA LEU A 508 37.38 22.10 -8.30
C LEU A 508 37.97 23.30 -9.06
N ALA A 509 38.18 23.16 -10.37
CA ALA A 509 38.68 24.23 -11.23
C ALA A 509 37.66 25.36 -11.41
N PHE A 510 36.36 25.06 -11.48
CA PHE A 510 35.31 26.09 -11.42
C PHE A 510 35.24 26.76 -10.05
N TRP A 511 35.34 25.98 -8.97
CA TRP A 511 35.29 26.51 -7.59
C TRP A 511 36.48 27.43 -7.26
N ARG A 512 37.68 27.10 -7.77
CA ARG A 512 38.88 27.95 -7.63
C ARG A 512 38.97 29.08 -8.66
N GLY A 513 37.99 29.23 -9.54
CA GLY A 513 37.97 30.26 -10.57
C GLY A 513 39.02 30.09 -11.67
N TRP A 514 39.55 28.87 -11.83
CA TRP A 514 40.50 28.52 -12.89
C TRP A 514 39.82 28.27 -14.23
N LEU A 515 38.54 27.90 -14.20
CA LEU A 515 37.66 27.83 -15.37
C LEU A 515 36.54 28.85 -15.24
N VAL A 516 36.30 29.62 -16.30
CA VAL A 516 35.21 30.60 -16.40
C VAL A 516 34.30 30.17 -17.53
N LEU A 517 32.99 30.07 -17.28
CA LEU A 517 32.01 29.73 -18.30
C LEU A 517 31.95 30.86 -19.34
N PRO A 518 32.02 30.57 -20.65
CA PRO A 518 32.15 31.58 -21.70
C PRO A 518 30.87 32.42 -21.95
N TRP A 519 29.89 32.36 -21.05
CA TRP A 519 28.57 32.98 -21.20
C TRP A 519 28.20 33.95 -20.07
N LYS A 520 29.20 34.46 -19.32
CA LYS A 520 29.00 35.59 -18.40
C LYS A 520 29.76 36.81 -18.92
N ASN A 521 29.03 37.70 -19.60
CA ASN A 521 29.36 39.13 -19.62
C ASN A 521 28.68 39.80 -18.41
#